data_AF-A0A2S6STV3-F1
#
_entry.id   AF-A0A2S6STV3-F1
#
_cell.length_a   1.000
_cell.length_b   1.000
_cell.length_c   1.000
_cell.angle_alpha   90.00
_cell.angle_beta   90.00
_cell.angle_gamma   90.00
#
_symmetry.space_group_name_H-M   'P 1'
#
loop_
_entity.id
_entity.type
_entity.pdbx_description
1 polymer ?
#
loop_
_entity_poly.entity_id
_entity_poly.type
_entity_poly.pdbx_seq_one_letter_code
_entity_poly.pdbx_strand_id
1 'polypeptide(L)'
;MFWVYLISMKKGFSLIELLVVVAIIGILAAVGIVAYSGYTQSAKINAAKSNHKSVVKWFQMKAMECDIDGEMTYTSWRNKGQKEKKSCNYRNGWSLVMDLGYNHIRLHFLAEGGYYKNFLNPFDKTKHVEWSNFNPGSCGVAGQTSFYGYKSGSSAFQIWTNIDGECLYDLVEFPL
;
A
#
# COMPACT_ATOMS: atom_id res chain seq x y z
N MET A 1 -26.07 31.27 4.88
CA MET A 1 -27.21 30.84 5.72
C MET A 1 -28.28 31.94 5.89
N PHE A 2 -28.25 33.02 5.11
CA PHE A 2 -29.22 34.14 5.18
C PHE A 2 -30.39 34.03 4.19
N TRP A 3 -30.39 33.04 3.30
CA TRP A 3 -31.37 32.93 2.22
C TRP A 3 -32.56 32.00 2.52
N VAL A 4 -32.56 31.34 3.69
CA VAL A 4 -33.55 30.31 4.05
C VAL A 4 -34.79 30.90 4.74
N TYR A 5 -34.72 32.12 5.27
CA TYR A 5 -35.78 32.67 6.14
C TYR A 5 -36.96 33.37 5.43
N LEU A 6 -37.00 33.38 4.09
CA LEU A 6 -38.03 34.11 3.31
C LEU A 6 -38.99 33.19 2.52
N ILE A 7 -39.19 31.94 2.95
CA ILE A 7 -40.15 31.05 2.29
C ILE A 7 -41.22 30.65 3.29
N SER A 8 -42.26 31.49 3.41
CA SER A 8 -43.54 31.07 3.93
C SER A 8 -44.67 31.43 2.96
N MET A 9 -45.35 30.37 2.51
CA MET A 9 -46.74 30.30 2.01
C MET A 9 -47.10 30.96 0.65
N LYS A 10 -46.84 30.25 -0.47
CA LYS A 10 -47.85 29.66 -1.40
C LYS A 10 -47.28 29.30 -2.79
N LYS A 11 -47.80 28.17 -3.31
CA LYS A 11 -48.04 27.77 -4.73
C LYS A 11 -46.84 27.66 -5.69
N GLY A 12 -46.49 26.40 -5.99
CA GLY A 12 -45.89 25.94 -7.24
C GLY A 12 -44.43 26.34 -7.46
N PHE A 13 -43.55 25.34 -7.51
CA PHE A 13 -42.14 25.54 -7.91
C PHE A 13 -42.11 26.21 -9.29
N SER A 14 -41.50 27.38 -9.40
CA SER A 14 -41.45 28.12 -10.66
C SER A 14 -40.41 27.51 -11.60
N LEU A 15 -40.72 27.41 -12.90
CA LEU A 15 -39.77 26.92 -13.92
C LEU A 15 -38.48 27.77 -13.94
N ILE A 16 -38.58 29.07 -13.66
CA ILE A 16 -37.41 29.95 -13.62
C ILE A 16 -36.53 29.71 -12.38
N GLU A 17 -37.14 29.33 -11.23
CA GLU A 17 -36.38 28.98 -10.02
C GLU A 17 -35.57 27.70 -10.26
N LEU A 18 -36.17 26.72 -10.94
CA LEU A 18 -35.48 25.48 -11.28
C LEU A 18 -34.30 25.75 -12.24
N LEU A 19 -34.48 26.64 -13.23
CA LEU A 19 -33.46 26.95 -14.22
C LEU A 19 -32.23 27.62 -13.58
N VAL A 20 -32.43 28.56 -12.64
CA VAL A 20 -31.32 29.21 -11.92
C VAL A 20 -30.56 28.21 -11.04
N VAL A 21 -31.27 27.29 -10.37
CA VAL A 21 -30.63 26.26 -9.54
C VAL A 21 -29.76 25.33 -10.39
N VAL A 22 -30.24 24.90 -11.55
CA VAL A 22 -29.47 24.05 -12.46
C VAL A 22 -28.24 24.80 -13.00
N ALA A 23 -28.37 26.09 -13.33
CA ALA A 23 -27.24 26.90 -13.78
C ALA A 23 -26.14 27.01 -12.71
N ILE A 24 -26.51 27.24 -11.44
CA ILE A 24 -25.55 27.32 -10.33
C ILE A 24 -24.89 25.95 -10.06
N ILE A 25 -25.67 24.86 -10.04
CA ILE A 25 -25.13 23.50 -9.87
C ILE A 25 -24.16 23.15 -11.00
N GLY A 26 -24.44 23.55 -12.24
CA GLY A 26 -23.56 23.33 -13.38
C GLY A 26 -22.17 23.97 -13.21
N ILE A 27 -22.11 25.22 -12.74
CA ILE A 27 -20.84 25.91 -12.48
C ILE A 27 -20.09 25.24 -11.31
N LEU A 28 -20.79 24.93 -10.22
CA LEU A 28 -20.20 24.27 -9.04
C LEU A 28 -19.64 22.88 -9.39
N ALA A 29 -20.35 22.11 -10.22
CA ALA A 29 -19.90 20.80 -10.67
C ALA A 29 -18.62 20.91 -11.52
N ALA A 30 -18.55 21.87 -12.45
CA ALA A 30 -17.39 22.07 -13.32
C ALA A 30 -16.11 22.38 -12.53
N VAL A 31 -16.18 23.31 -11.57
CA VAL A 31 -15.03 23.65 -10.71
C VAL A 31 -14.69 22.51 -9.75
N GLY A 32 -15.70 21.83 -9.21
CA GLY A 32 -15.52 20.72 -8.27
C GLY A 32 -14.78 19.52 -8.88
N ILE A 33 -15.04 19.19 -10.15
CA ILE A 33 -14.39 18.04 -10.83
C ILE A 33 -12.87 18.24 -10.94
N VAL A 34 -12.42 19.43 -11.35
CA VAL A 34 -10.98 19.73 -11.53
C VAL A 34 -10.25 19.67 -10.19
N ALA A 35 -10.82 20.27 -9.15
CA ALA A 35 -10.24 20.25 -7.81
C ALA A 35 -10.20 18.83 -7.21
N TYR A 36 -11.25 18.03 -7.43
CA TYR A 36 -11.34 16.66 -6.92
C TYR A 36 -10.27 15.75 -7.53
N SER A 37 -9.97 15.89 -8.83
CA SER A 37 -8.92 15.12 -9.49
C SER A 37 -7.54 15.29 -8.82
N GLY A 38 -7.11 16.54 -8.60
CA GLY A 38 -5.81 16.81 -7.95
C GLY A 38 -5.74 16.33 -6.49
N TYR A 39 -6.85 16.47 -5.74
CA TYR A 39 -6.91 16.01 -4.35
C TYR A 39 -6.83 14.48 -4.25
N THR A 40 -7.56 13.77 -5.12
CA THR A 40 -7.52 12.30 -5.14
C THR A 40 -6.16 11.76 -5.55
N GLN A 41 -5.45 12.39 -6.50
CA GLN A 41 -4.08 11.98 -6.86
C GLN A 41 -3.11 12.19 -5.69
N SER A 42 -3.15 13.35 -5.04
CA SER A 42 -2.30 13.65 -3.88
C SER A 42 -2.59 12.69 -2.70
N ALA A 43 -3.85 12.35 -2.47
CA ALA A 43 -4.25 11.37 -1.46
C ALA A 43 -3.69 9.98 -1.76
N LYS A 44 -3.71 9.53 -3.02
CA LYS A 44 -3.13 8.25 -3.45
C LYS A 44 -1.61 8.20 -3.25
N ILE A 45 -0.91 9.29 -3.58
CA ILE A 45 0.54 9.43 -3.36
C ILE A 45 0.88 9.31 -1.87
N ASN A 46 0.15 10.02 -1.01
CA ASN A 46 0.36 9.97 0.44
C ASN A 46 0.04 8.59 1.02
N ALA A 47 -1.00 7.92 0.52
CA ALA A 47 -1.31 6.55 0.90
C ALA A 47 -0.19 5.59 0.47
N ALA A 48 0.39 5.75 -0.72
CA ALA A 48 1.48 4.90 -1.20
C ALA A 48 2.73 5.05 -0.32
N LYS A 49 3.08 6.29 0.07
CA LYS A 49 4.16 6.58 1.02
C LYS A 49 3.90 5.95 2.40
N SER A 50 2.67 6.02 2.89
CA SER A 50 2.28 5.41 4.16
C SER A 50 2.38 3.89 4.12
N ASN A 51 1.93 3.28 3.02
CA ASN A 51 2.01 1.85 2.79
C ASN A 51 3.47 1.39 2.75
N HIS A 52 4.34 2.10 2.00
CA HIS A 52 5.77 1.81 1.95
C HIS A 52 6.39 1.75 3.35
N LYS A 53 6.23 2.81 4.15
CA LYS A 53 6.77 2.87 5.52
C LYS A 53 6.25 1.74 6.41
N SER A 54 5.01 1.35 6.23
CA SER A 54 4.39 0.30 7.03
C SER A 54 4.90 -1.09 6.62
N VAL A 55 5.13 -1.33 5.33
CA VAL A 55 5.78 -2.55 4.82
C VAL A 55 7.20 -2.62 5.36
N VAL A 56 7.99 -1.55 5.24
CA VAL A 56 9.36 -1.48 5.79
C VAL A 56 9.38 -1.80 7.28
N LYS A 57 8.48 -1.20 8.07
CA LYS A 57 8.35 -1.50 9.50
C LYS A 57 7.99 -2.96 9.76
N TRP A 58 7.09 -3.56 8.97
CA TRP A 58 6.74 -4.96 9.11
C TRP A 58 7.96 -5.87 8.87
N PHE A 59 8.74 -5.60 7.83
CA PHE A 59 9.99 -6.33 7.57
C PHE A 59 11.01 -6.13 8.69
N GLN A 60 11.15 -4.90 9.20
CA GLN A 60 12.05 -4.60 10.32
C GLN A 60 11.64 -5.34 11.59
N MET A 61 10.34 -5.40 11.91
CA MET A 61 9.85 -6.16 13.06
C MET A 61 10.15 -7.66 12.91
N LYS A 62 10.04 -8.20 11.69
CA LYS A 62 10.37 -9.60 11.41
C LYS A 62 11.87 -9.89 11.45
N ALA A 63 12.70 -8.95 11.00
CA ALA A 63 14.14 -9.02 11.18
C ALA A 63 14.52 -8.99 12.66
N MET A 64 13.87 -8.13 13.47
CA MET A 64 14.08 -8.07 14.92
C MET A 64 13.60 -9.34 15.63
N GLU A 65 12.46 -9.93 15.24
CA GLU A 65 11.99 -11.23 15.76
C GLU A 65 13.06 -12.31 15.53
N CYS A 66 13.62 -12.36 14.31
CA CYS A 66 14.72 -13.25 13.98
C CYS A 66 16.01 -12.99 14.79
N ASP A 67 16.33 -11.73 15.11
CA ASP A 67 17.56 -11.35 15.80
C ASP A 67 17.53 -11.71 17.29
N ILE A 68 16.36 -11.56 17.91
CA ILE A 68 16.17 -11.85 19.34
C ILE A 68 16.04 -13.36 19.58
N ASP A 69 15.15 -14.02 18.83
CA ASP A 69 14.76 -15.40 19.12
C ASP A 69 15.56 -16.43 18.29
N GLY A 70 16.28 -15.98 17.25
CA GLY A 70 16.93 -16.87 16.27
C GLY A 70 15.94 -17.64 15.38
N GLU A 71 14.64 -17.41 15.56
CA GLU A 71 13.53 -18.03 14.85
C GLU A 71 12.44 -16.98 14.59
N MET A 72 11.71 -17.09 13.48
CA MET A 72 10.52 -16.30 13.22
C MET A 72 9.27 -17.16 13.16
N THR A 73 8.17 -16.61 13.65
CA THR A 73 6.85 -17.20 13.50
C THR A 73 6.24 -16.77 12.16
N TYR A 74 5.80 -17.74 11.36
CA TYR A 74 5.08 -17.52 10.12
C TYR A 74 3.76 -18.29 10.09
N THR A 75 2.81 -17.77 9.32
CA THR A 75 1.55 -18.44 9.03
C THR A 75 1.75 -19.35 7.82
N SER A 76 1.58 -20.65 8.03
CA SER A 76 1.76 -21.65 6.98
C SER A 76 0.57 -21.67 6.03
N TRP A 77 0.87 -21.52 4.73
CA TRP A 77 -0.12 -21.73 3.67
C TRP A 77 -0.53 -23.21 3.58
N ARG A 78 0.42 -24.13 3.83
CA ARG A 78 0.18 -25.58 3.75
C ARG A 78 -0.78 -26.07 4.83
N ASN A 79 -0.67 -25.51 6.04
CA ASN A 79 -1.44 -25.94 7.20
C ASN A 79 -2.53 -24.94 7.58
N LYS A 80 -3.33 -24.48 6.60
CA LYS A 80 -4.56 -23.69 6.79
C LYS A 80 -4.46 -22.56 7.84
N GLY A 81 -3.36 -21.82 7.86
CA GLY A 81 -3.22 -20.67 8.77
C GLY A 81 -2.66 -20.99 10.16
N GLN A 82 -2.11 -22.20 10.37
CA GLN A 82 -1.34 -22.50 11.59
C GLN A 82 -0.04 -21.69 11.63
N LYS A 83 0.33 -21.28 12.85
CA LYS A 83 1.60 -20.61 13.12
C LYS A 83 2.69 -21.66 13.27
N GLU A 84 3.71 -21.57 12.43
CA GLU A 84 4.91 -22.39 12.44
C GLU A 84 6.13 -21.51 12.72
N LYS A 85 7.21 -22.12 13.18
CA LYS A 85 8.48 -21.43 13.42
C LYS A 85 9.49 -21.78 12.34
N LYS A 86 10.30 -20.80 11.94
CA LYS A 86 11.39 -20.98 11.00
C LYS A 86 12.67 -20.40 11.59
N SER A 87 13.73 -21.18 11.63
CA SER A 87 15.05 -20.67 12.04
C SER A 87 15.54 -19.58 11.09
N CYS A 88 16.08 -18.52 11.68
CA CYS A 88 16.69 -17.40 10.97
C CYS A 88 18.21 -17.51 10.86
N ASN A 89 18.80 -18.63 11.31
CA ASN A 89 20.24 -18.87 11.22
C ASN A 89 20.60 -19.43 9.85
N TYR A 90 21.32 -18.65 9.05
CA TYR A 90 21.65 -18.99 7.67
C TYR A 90 23.14 -18.82 7.39
N ARG A 91 23.73 -19.81 6.70
CA ARG A 91 25.15 -19.78 6.35
C ARG A 91 25.54 -18.65 5.40
N ASN A 92 24.60 -18.16 4.60
CA ASN A 92 24.82 -17.06 3.68
C ASN A 92 23.53 -16.27 3.45
N GLY A 93 23.67 -14.97 3.16
CA GLY A 93 22.53 -14.07 2.98
C GLY A 93 21.63 -14.42 1.82
N TRP A 94 22.16 -15.01 0.75
CA TRP A 94 21.32 -15.42 -0.39
C TRP A 94 20.37 -16.58 -0.04
N SER A 95 20.86 -17.55 0.76
CA SER A 95 20.04 -18.65 1.26
C SER A 95 18.97 -18.16 2.21
N LEU A 96 19.27 -17.16 3.04
CA LEU A 96 18.29 -16.47 3.87
C LEU A 96 17.22 -15.80 2.99
N VAL A 97 17.62 -14.99 2.02
CA VAL A 97 16.70 -14.27 1.13
C VAL A 97 15.77 -15.23 0.39
N MET A 98 16.29 -16.34 -0.11
CA MET A 98 15.48 -17.29 -0.88
C MET A 98 14.64 -18.19 0.02
N ASP A 99 15.19 -18.73 1.10
CA ASP A 99 14.41 -19.62 1.95
C ASP A 99 13.49 -18.83 2.87
N LEU A 100 14.04 -17.96 3.72
CA LEU A 100 13.26 -17.15 4.64
C LEU A 100 12.38 -16.16 3.89
N GLY A 101 12.93 -15.43 2.93
CA GLY A 101 12.21 -14.42 2.17
C GLY A 101 11.13 -14.98 1.25
N TYR A 102 11.51 -15.80 0.26
CA TYR A 102 10.60 -16.25 -0.79
C TYR A 102 9.64 -17.36 -0.34
N ASN A 103 10.10 -18.30 0.49
CA ASN A 103 9.26 -19.42 0.93
C ASN A 103 8.42 -19.07 2.17
N HIS A 104 8.95 -18.30 3.12
CA HIS A 104 8.28 -18.10 4.41
C HIS A 104 7.68 -16.71 4.54
N ILE A 105 8.49 -15.65 4.53
CA ILE A 105 8.07 -14.26 4.73
C ILE A 105 7.06 -13.85 3.66
N ARG A 106 7.29 -14.16 2.38
CA ARG A 106 6.32 -13.91 1.32
C ARG A 106 4.99 -14.58 1.64
N LEU A 107 4.99 -15.88 1.92
CA LEU A 107 3.75 -16.64 2.22
C LEU A 107 3.10 -16.25 3.55
N HIS A 108 3.87 -15.70 4.48
CA HIS A 108 3.37 -15.16 5.73
C HIS A 108 2.68 -13.82 5.53
N PHE A 109 3.32 -12.93 4.77
CA PHE A 109 2.78 -11.65 4.35
C PHE A 109 1.47 -11.88 3.56
N LEU A 110 1.59 -12.60 2.45
CA LEU A 110 0.91 -13.87 2.10
C LEU A 110 -0.38 -14.37 2.84
N ALA A 111 -0.37 -14.49 4.15
CA ALA A 111 -1.39 -15.27 4.86
C ALA A 111 -1.98 -14.54 6.07
N GLU A 112 -1.36 -13.45 6.54
CA GLU A 112 -1.98 -12.57 7.53
C GLU A 112 -3.17 -11.83 6.89
N GLY A 113 -4.32 -12.50 6.88
CA GLY A 113 -5.57 -12.11 6.22
C GLY A 113 -6.19 -10.76 6.65
N GLY A 114 -5.58 -10.06 7.60
CA GLY A 114 -5.93 -8.68 7.97
C GLY A 114 -5.14 -7.60 7.23
N TYR A 115 -3.94 -7.89 6.73
CA TYR A 115 -3.05 -6.87 6.15
C TYR A 115 -3.21 -6.67 4.65
N TYR A 116 -3.72 -7.67 3.94
CA TYR A 116 -3.98 -7.59 2.50
C TYR A 116 -4.99 -6.55 2.06
N LYS A 117 -5.96 -6.27 2.92
CA LYS A 117 -6.96 -5.22 2.66
C LYS A 117 -6.40 -3.82 2.97
N ASN A 118 -5.35 -3.74 3.80
CA ASN A 118 -4.77 -2.47 4.24
C ASN A 118 -3.57 -2.03 3.39
N PHE A 119 -2.82 -2.96 2.79
CA PHE A 119 -1.72 -2.65 1.86
C PHE A 119 -2.10 -2.89 0.40
N LEU A 120 -3.25 -2.37 0.01
CA LEU A 120 -3.64 -2.28 -1.39
C LEU A 120 -2.88 -1.14 -2.07
N ASN A 121 -2.62 -1.30 -3.36
CA ASN A 121 -2.12 -0.21 -4.17
C ASN A 121 -3.19 0.92 -4.21
N PRO A 122 -2.86 2.16 -3.82
CA PRO A 122 -3.82 3.27 -3.82
C PRO A 122 -4.35 3.65 -5.21
N PHE A 123 -3.60 3.34 -6.27
CA PHE A 123 -3.97 3.58 -7.66
C PHE A 123 -4.76 2.40 -8.25
N ASP A 124 -4.53 1.19 -7.76
CA ASP A 124 -5.23 -0.04 -8.17
C ASP A 124 -5.53 -0.92 -6.95
N LYS A 125 -6.76 -0.81 -6.44
CA LYS A 125 -7.22 -1.55 -5.24
C LYS A 125 -7.34 -3.06 -5.44
N THR A 126 -7.09 -3.58 -6.65
CA THR A 126 -7.05 -5.03 -6.89
C THR A 126 -5.66 -5.62 -6.65
N LYS A 127 -4.64 -4.77 -6.57
CA LYS A 127 -3.25 -5.17 -6.41
C LYS A 127 -2.78 -5.00 -4.97
N HIS A 128 -2.01 -5.98 -4.52
CA HIS A 128 -1.39 -5.99 -3.19
C HIS A 128 0.09 -5.66 -3.31
N VAL A 129 0.80 -5.71 -2.18
CA VAL A 129 2.27 -5.75 -2.20
C VAL A 129 2.71 -7.07 -2.82
N GLU A 130 3.67 -7.01 -3.74
CA GLU A 130 4.08 -8.16 -4.54
C GLU A 130 5.56 -8.51 -4.34
N TRP A 131 5.85 -9.81 -4.35
CA TRP A 131 7.21 -10.29 -4.55
C TRP A 131 7.54 -10.24 -6.04
N SER A 132 8.50 -9.41 -6.44
CA SER A 132 8.91 -9.29 -7.84
C SER A 132 10.42 -9.16 -7.93
N ASN A 133 11.03 -9.59 -9.02
CA ASN A 133 12.47 -9.34 -9.20
C ASN A 133 12.68 -7.84 -9.38
N PHE A 134 13.66 -7.27 -8.68
CA PHE A 134 14.00 -5.86 -8.88
C PHE A 134 14.55 -5.65 -10.29
N ASN A 135 13.92 -4.74 -11.05
CA ASN A 135 14.40 -4.35 -12.36
C ASN A 135 14.87 -2.89 -12.31
N PRO A 136 16.19 -2.62 -12.31
CA PRO A 136 16.71 -1.26 -12.21
C PRO A 136 16.22 -0.44 -13.42
N GLY A 137 15.44 0.61 -13.16
CA GLY A 137 14.88 1.50 -14.19
C GLY A 137 13.37 1.37 -14.43
N SER A 138 12.69 0.38 -13.83
CA SER A 138 11.23 0.32 -13.84
C SER A 138 10.68 0.19 -12.43
N CYS A 139 10.08 1.25 -11.91
CA CYS A 139 9.42 1.25 -10.60
C CYS A 139 8.17 0.37 -10.53
N GLY A 140 7.81 -0.32 -11.61
CA GLY A 140 6.52 -0.99 -11.75
C GLY A 140 5.39 0.01 -11.98
N VAL A 141 4.19 -0.37 -11.61
CA VAL A 141 2.98 0.46 -11.77
C VAL A 141 2.87 1.50 -10.66
N ALA A 142 2.30 2.68 -10.93
CA ALA A 142 2.07 3.72 -9.90
C ALA A 142 1.39 3.14 -8.65
N GLY A 143 1.93 3.46 -7.47
CA GLY A 143 1.50 3.00 -6.16
C GLY A 143 1.79 1.54 -5.81
N GLN A 144 2.36 0.77 -6.74
CA GLN A 144 2.73 -0.62 -6.48
C GLN A 144 3.91 -0.64 -5.52
N THR A 145 3.79 -1.43 -4.47
CA THR A 145 4.89 -1.72 -3.54
C THR A 145 5.35 -3.14 -3.80
N SER A 146 6.66 -3.32 -3.91
CA SER A 146 7.27 -4.61 -4.13
C SER A 146 8.50 -4.80 -3.27
N PHE A 147 8.88 -6.05 -3.07
CA PHE A 147 10.05 -6.40 -2.30
C PHE A 147 10.75 -7.64 -2.85
N TYR A 148 12.07 -7.68 -2.67
CA TYR A 148 12.94 -8.76 -3.11
C TYR A 148 14.26 -8.75 -2.33
N GLY A 149 15.11 -9.75 -2.54
CA GLY A 149 16.51 -9.69 -2.07
C GLY A 149 17.29 -8.57 -2.77
N TYR A 150 18.22 -7.93 -2.06
CA TYR A 150 19.01 -6.84 -2.63
C TYR A 150 20.08 -7.31 -3.62
N LYS A 151 21.05 -8.11 -3.17
CA LYS A 151 22.16 -8.61 -3.99
C LYS A 151 22.61 -9.99 -3.53
N SER A 152 23.21 -10.75 -4.44
CA SER A 152 23.82 -12.04 -4.12
C SER A 152 24.85 -11.88 -3.00
N GLY A 153 24.72 -12.69 -1.94
CA GLY A 153 25.56 -12.63 -0.75
C GLY A 153 25.11 -11.66 0.35
N SER A 154 24.09 -10.83 0.11
CA SER A 154 23.50 -9.96 1.15
C SER A 154 22.32 -10.63 1.84
N SER A 155 22.14 -10.40 3.14
CA SER A 155 20.91 -10.72 3.88
C SER A 155 19.87 -9.60 3.83
N ALA A 156 20.14 -8.53 3.08
CA ALA A 156 19.24 -7.40 2.94
C ALA A 156 18.09 -7.68 1.97
N PHE A 157 16.88 -7.36 2.41
CA PHE A 157 15.70 -7.20 1.57
C PHE A 157 15.58 -5.75 1.14
N GLN A 158 15.34 -5.55 -0.15
CA GLN A 158 14.99 -4.25 -0.70
C GLN A 158 13.48 -4.19 -0.88
N ILE A 159 12.91 -3.05 -0.49
CA ILE A 159 11.50 -2.73 -0.64
C ILE A 159 11.45 -1.46 -1.49
N TRP A 160 10.58 -1.44 -2.49
CA TRP A 160 10.40 -0.26 -3.32
C TRP A 160 8.94 0.01 -3.62
N THR A 161 8.60 1.28 -3.77
CA THR A 161 7.25 1.71 -4.15
C THR A 161 7.34 2.75 -5.25
N ASN A 162 6.53 2.61 -6.30
CA ASN A 162 6.36 3.66 -7.30
C ASN A 162 5.46 4.78 -6.77
N ILE A 163 6.01 5.99 -6.68
CA ILE A 163 5.30 7.20 -6.30
C ILE A 163 5.30 8.12 -7.51
N ASP A 164 4.25 8.00 -8.32
CA ASP A 164 3.99 8.93 -9.45
C ASP A 164 5.18 9.07 -10.44
N GLY A 165 5.89 7.96 -10.69
CA GLY A 165 7.04 7.92 -11.61
C GLY A 165 8.41 7.90 -10.91
N GLU A 166 8.47 8.19 -9.62
CA GLU A 166 9.68 8.06 -8.80
C GLU A 166 9.65 6.76 -7.99
N CYS A 167 10.80 6.11 -7.83
CA CYS A 167 10.91 4.98 -6.93
C CYS A 167 11.38 5.45 -5.56
N LEU A 168 10.63 5.11 -4.53
CA LEU A 168 11.12 5.17 -3.16
C LEU A 168 11.67 3.80 -2.76
N TYR A 169 12.85 3.79 -2.13
CA TYR A 169 13.61 2.60 -1.81
C TYR A 169 13.99 2.57 -0.34
N ASP A 170 13.85 1.39 0.28
CA ASP A 170 14.35 1.11 1.62
C ASP A 170 14.96 -0.28 1.67
N LEU A 171 15.98 -0.44 2.51
CA LEU A 171 16.69 -1.69 2.74
C LEU A 171 16.47 -2.15 4.18
N VAL A 172 16.17 -3.44 4.36
CA VAL A 172 16.03 -4.08 5.67
C VAL A 172 16.99 -5.25 5.75
N GLU A 173 17.94 -5.18 6.67
CA GLU A 173 18.91 -6.24 6.91
C GLU A 173 18.34 -7.27 7.88
N PHE A 174 18.47 -8.55 7.53
CA PHE A 174 18.16 -9.66 8.42
C PHE A 174 19.45 -10.22 9.02
N PRO A 175 19.40 -10.70 10.28
CA PRO A 175 20.54 -11.34 10.93
C PRO A 175 20.92 -12.65 10.21
N LEU A 176 22.21 -13.01 10.26
CA LEU A 176 22.76 -14.25 9.70
C LEU A 176 23.05 -15.27 10.78
#